data_AF-A0A966HF44-F1
#
_entry.id   AF-A0A966HF44-F1
#
_cell.length_a   1.000
_cell.length_b   1.000
_cell.length_c   1.000
_cell.angle_alpha   90.00
_cell.angle_beta   90.00
_cell.angle_gamma   90.00
#
_symmetry.space_group_name_H-M   'P 1'
#
loop_
_entity.id
_entity.type
_entity.pdbx_description
1 polymer ?
#
loop_
_entity_poly.entity_id
_entity_poly.type
_entity_poly.pdbx_seq_one_letter_code
_entity_poly.pdbx_strand_id
1 'polypeptide(L)'
;MSNELRSCKTIQDIRDAFSANKISAREAATLLGDSKIKKPWHTKEWRVLRASLLGDECTQCGSQDKPFVLQHTWQPRKLSEIARDIRHEFRLIYEAAHPMPEIDQPEPEKTRDGCPSCCSISIYWRKTTQDWRCSKAQCKAVFKNPAAVPVLSAQQYDEWSAKQKEAKQAWYEQFREDTEEQVLSEALPMGFQEHDRYLTCKDTTTFCVKCAFMWDKRGKKLCTKCKSFIPVHISEDQCFTCLDNEFGGISDYLESLYETEAARSNIKE
;
A
#
# COMPACT_ATOMS: atom_id res chain seq x y z
N MET A 1 10.91 -30.42 -8.72
CA MET A 1 10.60 -29.45 -9.79
C MET A 1 10.18 -30.22 -11.03
N SER A 2 8.93 -30.09 -11.45
CA SER A 2 8.43 -30.67 -12.70
C SER A 2 9.24 -30.17 -13.91
N ASN A 3 9.25 -30.95 -14.99
CA ASN A 3 9.92 -30.54 -16.25
C ASN A 3 9.31 -29.26 -16.83
N GLU A 4 8.04 -28.97 -16.53
CA GLU A 4 7.31 -27.80 -17.00
C GLU A 4 7.76 -26.49 -16.32
N LEU A 5 8.18 -26.55 -15.04
CA LEU A 5 8.77 -25.38 -14.37
C LEU A 5 10.09 -24.93 -15.01
N ARG A 6 10.84 -25.86 -15.62
CA ARG A 6 12.15 -25.56 -16.22
C ARG A 6 12.05 -24.97 -17.62
N SER A 7 10.88 -25.05 -18.26
CA SER A 7 10.69 -24.54 -19.62
C SER A 7 10.34 -23.05 -19.64
N CYS A 8 9.76 -22.52 -18.57
CA CYS A 8 9.36 -21.12 -18.46
C CYS A 8 10.60 -20.20 -18.42
N LYS A 9 10.75 -19.33 -19.42
CA LYS A 9 11.87 -18.38 -19.54
C LYS A 9 11.40 -16.94 -19.61
N THR A 10 10.12 -16.70 -19.86
CA THR A 10 9.49 -15.39 -19.97
C THR A 10 8.23 -15.33 -19.11
N ILE A 11 7.74 -14.11 -18.84
CA ILE A 11 6.46 -13.91 -18.14
C ILE A 11 5.29 -14.48 -18.96
N GLN A 12 5.38 -14.45 -20.30
CA GLN A 12 4.39 -15.06 -21.17
C GLN A 12 4.34 -16.58 -20.98
N ASP A 13 5.49 -17.25 -20.90
CA ASP A 13 5.55 -18.70 -20.69
C ASP A 13 4.87 -19.09 -19.36
N ILE A 14 5.10 -18.31 -18.30
CA ILE A 14 4.48 -18.51 -16.99
C ILE A 14 2.97 -18.35 -17.09
N ARG A 15 2.50 -17.28 -17.75
CA ARG A 15 1.07 -17.04 -17.94
C ARG A 15 0.40 -18.17 -18.71
N ASP A 16 1.02 -18.61 -19.80
CA ASP A 16 0.46 -19.66 -20.65
C ASP A 16 0.41 -21.00 -19.92
N ALA A 17 1.47 -21.34 -19.17
CA ALA A 17 1.51 -22.53 -18.33
C ALA A 17 0.46 -22.49 -17.21
N PHE A 18 0.30 -21.35 -16.54
CA PHE A 18 -0.70 -21.16 -15.50
C PHE A 18 -2.13 -21.24 -16.07
N SER A 19 -2.39 -20.56 -17.18
CA SER A 19 -3.72 -20.58 -17.84
C SER A 19 -4.09 -21.96 -18.37
N ALA A 20 -3.10 -22.77 -18.73
CA ALA A 20 -3.27 -24.16 -19.13
C ALA A 20 -3.31 -25.15 -17.95
N ASN A 21 -3.34 -24.66 -16.70
CA ASN A 21 -3.29 -25.47 -15.47
C ASN A 21 -2.10 -26.45 -15.39
N LYS A 22 -0.97 -26.09 -16.02
CA LYS A 22 0.27 -26.89 -15.99
C LYS A 22 1.13 -26.61 -14.75
N ILE A 23 0.94 -25.44 -14.15
CA ILE A 23 1.61 -25.03 -12.91
C ILE A 23 0.59 -24.45 -11.94
N SER A 24 0.85 -24.58 -10.64
CA SER A 24 0.00 -24.00 -9.59
C SER A 24 0.19 -22.48 -9.47
N ALA A 25 -0.69 -21.82 -8.73
CA ALA A 25 -0.59 -20.39 -8.46
C ALA A 25 0.67 -20.07 -7.63
N ARG A 26 0.98 -20.87 -6.60
CA ARG A 26 2.23 -20.78 -5.83
C ARG A 26 3.47 -20.94 -6.72
N GLU A 27 3.44 -21.90 -7.66
CA GLU A 27 4.52 -22.12 -8.60
C GLU A 27 4.73 -20.94 -9.55
N ALA A 28 3.64 -20.41 -10.13
CA ALA A 28 3.70 -19.24 -11.00
C ALA A 28 4.21 -17.99 -10.26
N ALA A 29 3.74 -17.73 -9.04
CA ALA A 29 4.21 -16.63 -8.21
C ALA A 29 5.70 -16.75 -7.87
N THR A 30 6.17 -17.97 -7.59
CA THR A 30 7.59 -18.25 -7.34
C THR A 30 8.43 -17.95 -8.59
N LEU A 31 7.98 -18.39 -9.77
CA LEU A 31 8.67 -18.13 -11.03
C LEU A 31 8.74 -16.65 -11.36
N LEU A 32 7.69 -15.86 -11.10
CA LEU A 32 7.69 -14.41 -11.32
C LEU A 32 8.74 -13.67 -10.49
N GLY A 33 9.16 -14.24 -9.34
CA GLY A 33 10.25 -13.72 -8.52
C GLY A 33 11.65 -14.18 -8.96
N ASP A 34 11.76 -15.14 -9.87
CA ASP A 34 13.06 -15.69 -10.29
C ASP A 34 13.79 -14.72 -11.24
N SER A 35 15.01 -14.36 -10.86
CA SER A 35 15.91 -13.51 -11.66
C SER A 35 16.30 -14.10 -13.02
N LYS A 36 16.12 -15.42 -13.22
CA LYS A 36 16.35 -16.10 -14.49
C LYS A 36 15.28 -15.81 -15.54
N ILE A 37 14.09 -15.34 -15.13
CA ILE A 37 13.04 -14.96 -16.06
C ILE A 37 13.48 -13.73 -16.85
N LYS A 38 13.48 -13.88 -18.16
CA LYS A 38 13.88 -12.80 -19.07
C LYS A 38 12.84 -11.70 -19.02
N LYS A 39 13.31 -10.53 -18.59
CA LYS A 39 12.54 -9.30 -18.61
C LYS A 39 12.28 -8.85 -20.05
N PRO A 40 11.08 -8.34 -20.37
CA PRO A 40 10.73 -7.92 -21.73
C PRO A 40 11.69 -6.88 -22.31
N TRP A 41 12.23 -5.97 -21.49
CA TRP A 41 13.19 -4.96 -21.97
C TRP A 41 14.57 -5.48 -22.36
N HIS A 42 14.84 -6.77 -22.16
CA HIS A 42 16.06 -7.41 -22.67
C HIS A 42 15.91 -7.91 -24.11
N THR A 43 14.70 -7.92 -24.68
CA THR A 43 14.44 -8.47 -26.02
C THR A 43 14.81 -7.48 -27.13
N LYS A 44 14.98 -7.97 -28.36
CA LYS A 44 15.30 -7.12 -29.53
C LYS A 44 14.08 -6.32 -29.94
N GLU A 45 12.91 -6.96 -29.89
CA GLU A 45 11.59 -6.43 -30.20
C GLU A 45 11.31 -5.21 -29.33
N TRP A 46 11.62 -5.28 -28.03
CA TRP A 46 11.49 -4.14 -27.13
C TRP A 46 12.40 -2.97 -27.50
N ARG A 47 13.64 -3.23 -27.93
CA ARG A 47 14.56 -2.17 -28.36
C ARG A 47 14.05 -1.45 -29.60
N VAL A 48 13.49 -2.20 -30.55
CA VAL A 48 12.88 -1.65 -31.77
C VAL A 48 11.66 -0.81 -31.41
N LEU A 49 10.73 -1.35 -30.61
CA LEU A 49 9.54 -0.62 -30.14
C LEU A 49 9.91 0.65 -29.37
N ARG A 50 10.88 0.55 -28.45
CA ARG A 50 11.37 1.70 -27.68
C ARG A 50 11.94 2.78 -28.58
N ALA A 51 12.69 2.41 -29.62
CA ALA A 51 13.26 3.36 -30.56
C ALA A 51 12.18 4.05 -31.42
N SER A 52 11.11 3.35 -31.79
CA SER A 52 10.02 3.94 -32.59
C SER A 52 9.12 4.87 -31.79
N LEU A 53 9.06 4.74 -30.46
CA LEU A 53 8.23 5.58 -29.58
C LEU A 53 8.96 6.81 -29.02
N LEU A 54 10.29 6.85 -29.15
CA LEU A 54 11.08 7.95 -28.60
C LEU A 54 10.94 9.17 -29.51
N GLY A 55 10.44 10.27 -28.93
CA GLY A 55 10.34 11.56 -29.59
C GLY A 55 11.70 12.27 -29.71
N ASP A 56 11.65 13.45 -30.29
CA ASP A 56 12.78 14.36 -30.52
C ASP A 56 12.94 15.46 -29.46
N GLU A 57 11.99 15.56 -28.53
CA GLU A 57 12.04 16.48 -27.39
C GLU A 57 11.48 15.88 -26.10
N CYS A 58 11.86 16.47 -24.96
CA CYS A 58 11.30 16.10 -23.68
C CYS A 58 9.90 16.68 -23.50
N THR A 59 8.89 15.83 -23.38
CA THR A 59 7.47 16.23 -23.18
C THR A 59 7.26 17.09 -21.92
N GLN A 60 8.15 17.01 -20.93
CA GLN A 60 8.00 17.73 -19.67
C GLN A 60 8.58 19.15 -19.69
N CYS A 61 9.77 19.33 -20.29
CA CYS A 61 10.49 20.61 -20.28
C CYS A 61 10.72 21.22 -21.67
N GLY A 62 10.39 20.53 -22.75
CA GLY A 62 10.64 20.96 -24.13
C GLY A 62 12.11 20.93 -24.55
N SER A 63 13.02 20.41 -23.72
CA SER A 63 14.44 20.32 -24.08
C SER A 63 14.64 19.35 -25.24
N GLN A 64 15.43 19.78 -26.22
CA GLN A 64 15.92 18.96 -27.33
C GLN A 64 17.30 18.32 -27.02
N ASP A 65 17.79 18.50 -25.79
CA ASP A 65 19.09 18.01 -25.36
C ASP A 65 19.05 16.49 -25.10
N LYS A 66 19.75 15.75 -25.96
CA LYS A 66 19.92 14.30 -25.85
C LYS A 66 20.85 13.95 -24.67
N PRO A 67 20.73 12.74 -24.07
CA PRO A 67 19.86 11.63 -24.49
C PRO A 67 18.45 11.67 -23.90
N PHE A 68 17.49 11.11 -24.64
CA PHE A 68 16.13 10.88 -24.16
C PHE A 68 15.93 9.45 -23.66
N VAL A 69 14.94 9.30 -22.80
CA VAL A 69 14.46 8.01 -22.30
C VAL A 69 12.96 7.90 -22.48
N LEU A 70 12.51 6.69 -22.83
CA LEU A 70 11.09 6.33 -22.81
C LEU A 70 10.69 6.09 -21.36
N GLN A 71 9.97 7.03 -20.77
CA GLN A 71 9.50 6.99 -19.40
C GLN A 71 8.10 6.37 -19.36
N HIS A 72 7.88 5.42 -18.45
CA HIS A 72 6.52 4.95 -18.14
C HIS A 72 5.88 5.90 -17.11
N THR A 73 4.68 6.39 -17.41
CA THR A 73 3.88 7.25 -16.50
C THR A 73 2.99 6.43 -15.57
N TRP A 74 2.79 5.15 -15.88
CA TRP A 74 2.10 4.18 -15.04
C TRP A 74 2.99 2.94 -14.86
N GLN A 75 2.98 2.38 -13.65
CA GLN A 75 3.70 1.14 -13.33
C GLN A 75 2.72 0.07 -12.86
N PRO A 76 2.89 -1.19 -13.30
CA PRO A 76 2.10 -2.30 -12.76
C PRO A 76 2.39 -2.45 -11.27
N ARG A 77 1.35 -2.76 -10.50
CA ARG A 77 1.47 -3.11 -9.09
C ARG A 77 2.31 -4.38 -8.95
N LYS A 78 2.98 -4.51 -7.81
CA LYS A 78 3.64 -5.77 -7.47
C LYS A 78 2.56 -6.82 -7.21
N LEU A 79 2.83 -8.08 -7.58
CA LEU A 79 1.92 -9.20 -7.26
C LEU A 79 1.59 -9.26 -5.76
N SER A 80 2.55 -8.93 -4.89
CA SER A 80 2.33 -8.88 -3.44
C SER A 80 1.36 -7.79 -2.99
N GLU A 81 1.24 -6.69 -3.74
CA GLU A 81 0.27 -5.62 -3.45
C GLU A 81 -1.13 -6.08 -3.86
N ILE A 82 -1.27 -6.66 -5.05
CA ILE A 82 -2.54 -7.24 -5.53
C ILE A 82 -3.01 -8.35 -4.57
N ALA A 83 -2.12 -9.29 -4.24
CA ALA A 83 -2.41 -10.40 -3.33
C ALA A 83 -2.73 -9.92 -1.92
N ARG A 84 -2.16 -8.80 -1.45
CA ARG A 84 -2.51 -8.22 -0.14
C ARG A 84 -3.95 -7.72 -0.12
N ASP A 85 -4.37 -7.05 -1.18
CA ASP A 85 -5.73 -6.49 -1.28
C ASP A 85 -6.76 -7.63 -1.30
N ILE A 86 -6.54 -8.68 -2.10
CA ILE A 86 -7.39 -9.89 -2.15
C ILE A 86 -7.39 -10.63 -0.82
N ARG A 87 -6.20 -10.84 -0.22
CA ARG A 87 -6.07 -11.55 1.06
C ARG A 87 -6.83 -10.87 2.19
N HIS A 88 -6.99 -9.55 2.13
CA HIS A 88 -7.79 -8.82 3.10
C HIS A 88 -9.24 -9.33 3.11
N GLU A 89 -9.84 -9.55 1.95
CA GLU A 89 -11.20 -10.06 1.79
C GLU A 89 -11.31 -11.51 2.27
N PHE A 90 -10.38 -12.37 1.86
CA PHE A 90 -10.29 -13.76 2.33
C PHE A 90 -10.15 -13.85 3.85
N ARG A 91 -9.39 -12.94 4.47
CA ARG A 91 -9.22 -12.91 5.93
C ARG A 91 -10.55 -12.69 6.64
N LEU A 92 -11.40 -11.77 6.17
CA LEU A 92 -12.68 -11.47 6.81
C LEU A 92 -13.61 -12.69 6.79
N ILE A 93 -13.64 -13.42 5.67
CA ILE A 93 -14.44 -14.64 5.54
C ILE A 93 -13.86 -15.77 6.40
N TYR A 94 -12.54 -15.94 6.36
CA TYR A 94 -11.85 -16.99 7.13
C TYR A 94 -11.99 -16.77 8.64
N GLU A 95 -11.87 -15.53 9.11
CA GLU A 95 -12.06 -15.14 10.52
C GLU A 95 -13.47 -15.41 11.02
N ALA A 96 -14.49 -15.29 10.17
CA ALA A 96 -15.86 -15.65 10.53
C ALA A 96 -16.05 -17.17 10.74
N ALA A 97 -15.32 -18.00 10.00
CA ALA A 97 -15.38 -19.46 10.12
C ALA A 97 -14.39 -20.03 11.15
N HIS A 98 -13.25 -19.36 11.33
CA HIS A 98 -12.15 -19.74 12.21
C HIS A 98 -11.78 -18.51 13.03
N PRO A 99 -12.55 -18.18 14.08
CA PRO A 99 -12.25 -17.02 14.91
C PRO A 99 -10.85 -17.15 15.52
N MET A 100 -10.17 -16.00 15.64
CA MET A 100 -8.86 -15.96 16.26
C MET A 100 -8.95 -16.43 17.72
N PRO A 101 -8.00 -17.26 18.21
CA PRO A 101 -8.06 -17.78 19.57
C PRO A 101 -8.04 -16.66 20.60
N GLU A 102 -8.96 -16.72 21.55
CA GLU A 102 -8.97 -15.87 22.73
C GLU A 102 -8.13 -16.54 23.83
N ILE A 103 -7.07 -15.86 24.27
CA ILE A 103 -6.24 -16.32 25.38
C ILE A 103 -6.63 -15.53 26.63
N ASP A 104 -7.20 -16.26 27.59
CA ASP A 104 -7.61 -15.70 28.87
C ASP A 104 -6.47 -14.95 29.56
N GLN A 105 -6.79 -13.76 30.04
CA GLN A 105 -5.87 -13.01 30.87
C GLN A 105 -5.70 -13.74 32.22
N PRO A 106 -4.46 -13.95 32.70
CA PRO A 106 -4.26 -14.60 33.99
C PRO A 106 -4.84 -13.76 35.14
N GLU A 107 -5.12 -14.41 36.26
CA GLU A 107 -5.56 -13.71 37.46
C GLU A 107 -4.46 -12.77 37.98
N PRO A 108 -4.76 -11.50 38.25
CA PRO A 108 -3.76 -10.53 38.70
C PRO A 108 -3.25 -10.81 40.11
N GLU A 109 -1.92 -10.93 40.27
CA GLU A 109 -1.27 -11.20 41.55
C GLU A 109 -1.02 -9.95 42.40
N LYS A 110 -1.05 -8.76 41.78
CA LYS A 110 -0.63 -7.51 42.42
C LYS A 110 -1.76 -6.49 42.39
N THR A 111 -1.72 -5.55 43.33
CA THR A 111 -2.57 -4.35 43.30
C THR A 111 -1.71 -3.11 43.18
N ARG A 112 -2.25 -2.07 42.51
CA ARG A 112 -1.62 -0.76 42.38
C ARG A 112 -2.65 0.34 42.58
N ASP A 113 -2.19 1.49 43.06
CA ASP A 113 -3.00 2.69 43.12
C ASP A 113 -3.48 3.08 41.72
N GLY A 114 -4.79 3.23 41.58
CA GLY A 114 -5.46 3.60 40.34
C GLY A 114 -6.61 4.56 40.56
N CYS A 115 -7.18 5.02 39.45
CA CYS A 115 -8.29 5.95 39.46
C CYS A 115 -9.57 5.26 39.96
N PRO A 116 -10.25 5.78 40.99
CA PRO A 116 -11.49 5.18 41.51
C PRO A 116 -12.66 5.24 40.52
N SER A 117 -12.62 6.15 39.54
CA SER A 117 -13.71 6.33 38.56
C SER A 117 -13.60 5.42 37.33
N CYS A 118 -12.38 5.05 36.92
CA CYS A 118 -12.18 4.28 35.68
C CYS A 118 -11.18 3.14 35.78
N CYS A 119 -10.70 2.83 37.00
CA CYS A 119 -9.71 1.81 37.32
C CYS A 119 -8.38 1.92 36.56
N SER A 120 -8.10 3.06 35.90
CA SER A 120 -6.81 3.25 35.22
C SER A 120 -5.70 3.44 36.25
N ILE A 121 -4.61 2.67 36.09
CA ILE A 121 -3.37 2.83 36.88
C ILE A 121 -2.51 4.02 36.44
N SER A 122 -2.88 4.68 35.33
CA SER A 122 -2.22 5.89 34.86
C SER A 122 -2.76 7.09 35.63
N ILE A 123 -2.20 7.30 36.82
CA ILE A 123 -2.53 8.42 37.71
C ILE A 123 -1.24 9.14 38.09
N TYR A 124 -1.34 10.43 38.42
CA TYR A 124 -0.20 11.19 38.92
C TYR A 124 -0.62 12.09 40.09
N TRP A 125 0.32 12.26 41.02
CA TRP A 125 0.16 13.13 42.18
C TRP A 125 0.47 14.57 41.82
N ARG A 126 -0.43 15.49 42.17
CA ARG A 126 -0.25 16.92 41.97
C ARG A 126 0.23 17.54 43.29
N LYS A 127 1.50 17.96 43.31
CA LYS A 127 2.15 18.52 44.51
C LYS A 127 1.43 19.76 45.06
N THR A 128 0.93 20.64 44.18
CA THR A 128 0.30 21.92 44.56
C THR A 128 -1.06 21.74 45.25
N THR A 129 -1.93 20.89 44.69
CA THR A 129 -3.29 20.66 45.18
C THR A 129 -3.39 19.47 46.14
N GLN A 130 -2.28 18.74 46.31
CA GLN A 130 -2.16 17.53 47.13
C GLN A 130 -3.30 16.54 46.81
N ASP A 131 -3.48 16.23 45.54
CA ASP A 131 -4.47 15.27 45.07
C ASP A 131 -3.95 14.49 43.87
N TRP A 132 -4.58 13.36 43.59
CA TRP A 132 -4.31 12.54 42.43
C TRP A 132 -5.18 12.98 41.25
N ARG A 133 -4.63 12.82 40.05
CA ARG A 133 -5.38 13.01 38.81
C ARG A 133 -5.18 11.84 37.87
N CYS A 134 -6.26 11.38 37.24
CA CYS A 134 -6.19 10.38 36.19
C CYS A 134 -5.63 10.99 34.89
N SER A 135 -4.69 10.30 34.27
CA SER A 135 -4.07 10.70 32.99
C SER A 135 -4.90 10.26 31.77
N LYS A 136 -5.89 9.38 31.94
CA LYS A 136 -6.75 8.93 30.83
C LYS A 136 -7.54 10.13 30.29
N ALA A 137 -7.37 10.43 28.99
CA ALA A 137 -7.89 11.63 28.33
C ALA A 137 -9.40 11.85 28.54
N GLN A 138 -10.17 10.76 28.56
CA GLN A 138 -11.62 10.77 28.73
C GLN A 138 -12.09 10.84 30.20
N CYS A 139 -11.22 10.53 31.17
CA CYS A 139 -11.60 10.51 32.58
C CYS A 139 -11.19 11.80 33.29
N LYS A 140 -9.89 12.10 33.32
CA LYS A 140 -9.31 13.29 33.98
C LYS A 140 -9.76 13.54 35.44
N ALA A 141 -10.38 12.55 36.09
CA ALA A 141 -10.92 12.68 37.43
C ALA A 141 -9.85 13.07 38.44
N VAL A 142 -10.25 13.87 39.43
CA VAL A 142 -9.41 14.33 40.54
C VAL A 142 -9.94 13.69 41.82
N PHE A 143 -9.05 13.11 42.62
CA PHE A 143 -9.43 12.36 43.82
C PHE A 143 -8.32 12.39 44.86
N LYS A 144 -8.69 12.22 46.14
CA LYS A 144 -7.74 12.24 47.27
C LYS A 144 -7.14 10.87 47.54
N ASN A 145 -7.96 9.82 47.47
CA ASN A 145 -7.55 8.44 47.76
C ASN A 145 -7.65 7.61 46.47
N PRO A 146 -6.53 7.09 45.95
CA PRO A 146 -6.56 6.11 44.89
C PRO A 146 -7.29 4.83 45.31
N ALA A 147 -7.88 4.13 44.35
CA ALA A 147 -8.40 2.78 44.56
C ALA A 147 -7.30 1.75 44.31
N ALA A 148 -7.32 0.64 45.06
CA ALA A 148 -6.48 -0.51 44.77
C ALA A 148 -7.02 -1.24 43.53
N VAL A 149 -6.32 -1.13 42.41
CA VAL A 149 -6.67 -1.78 41.15
C VAL A 149 -5.82 -3.04 40.99
N PRO A 150 -6.42 -4.22 40.74
CA PRO A 150 -5.67 -5.43 40.47
C PRO A 150 -4.95 -5.33 39.12
N VAL A 151 -3.70 -5.74 39.08
CA VAL A 151 -2.83 -5.69 37.90
C VAL A 151 -2.01 -6.96 37.76
N LEU A 152 -1.71 -7.32 36.51
CA LEU A 152 -0.71 -8.33 36.23
C LEU A 152 0.66 -7.90 36.72
N SER A 153 1.43 -8.86 37.22
CA SER A 153 2.87 -8.68 37.34
C SER A 153 3.51 -8.53 35.95
N ALA A 154 4.72 -7.95 35.88
CA ALA A 154 5.42 -7.83 34.60
C ALA A 154 5.61 -9.20 33.93
N GLN A 155 5.97 -10.22 34.72
CA GLN A 155 6.09 -11.60 34.25
C GLN A 155 4.76 -12.15 33.72
N GLN A 156 3.66 -11.99 34.46
CA GLN A 156 2.33 -12.44 34.02
C GLN A 156 1.91 -11.76 32.71
N TYR A 157 2.20 -10.46 32.56
CA TYR A 157 1.92 -9.73 31.32
C TYR A 157 2.77 -10.23 30.16
N ASP A 158 4.07 -10.41 30.37
CA ASP A 158 5.00 -10.87 29.33
C ASP A 158 4.63 -12.28 28.84
N GLU A 159 4.31 -13.20 29.76
CA GLU A 159 3.88 -14.56 29.45
C GLU A 159 2.54 -14.58 28.69
N TRP A 160 1.54 -13.82 29.17
CA TRP A 160 0.25 -13.71 28.50
C TRP A 160 0.37 -13.07 27.11
N SER A 161 1.12 -11.97 26.99
CA SER A 161 1.36 -11.30 25.71
C SER A 161 2.14 -12.18 24.73
N ALA A 162 3.07 -13.02 25.22
CA ALA A 162 3.78 -13.98 24.40
C ALA A 162 2.84 -15.06 23.86
N LYS A 163 1.99 -15.65 24.72
CA LYS A 163 0.96 -16.63 24.32
C LYS A 163 -0.02 -16.05 23.30
N GLN A 164 -0.49 -14.82 23.52
CA GLN A 164 -1.35 -14.10 22.58
C GLN A 164 -0.69 -13.93 21.21
N LYS A 165 0.58 -13.51 21.20
CA LYS A 165 1.35 -13.34 19.97
C LYS A 165 1.56 -14.67 19.23
N GLU A 166 1.90 -15.73 19.96
CA GLU A 166 2.09 -17.07 19.41
C GLU A 166 0.81 -17.62 18.80
N ALA A 167 -0.31 -17.54 19.53
CA ALA A 167 -1.62 -18.00 19.06
C ALA A 167 -2.07 -17.23 17.82
N LYS A 168 -1.89 -15.90 17.80
CA LYS A 168 -2.17 -15.05 16.64
C LYS A 168 -1.27 -15.38 15.45
N GLN A 169 0.01 -15.66 15.69
CA GLN A 169 0.94 -16.04 14.64
C GLN A 169 0.58 -17.40 14.03
N ALA A 170 0.28 -18.39 14.86
CA ALA A 170 -0.18 -19.71 14.42
C ALA A 170 -1.47 -19.62 13.59
N TRP A 171 -2.43 -18.80 14.03
CA TRP A 171 -3.65 -18.54 13.29
C TRP A 171 -3.37 -17.93 11.90
N TYR A 172 -2.50 -16.93 11.82
CA TYR A 172 -2.15 -16.33 10.53
C TYR A 172 -1.39 -17.28 9.60
N GLU A 173 -0.55 -18.15 10.16
CA GLU A 173 0.15 -19.18 9.38
C GLU A 173 -0.85 -20.16 8.79
N GLN A 174 -1.80 -20.65 9.60
CA GLN A 174 -2.86 -21.53 9.14
C GLN A 174 -3.74 -20.86 8.07
N PHE A 175 -4.18 -19.63 8.32
CA PHE A 175 -4.92 -18.83 7.34
C PHE A 175 -4.16 -18.70 6.02
N ARG A 176 -2.85 -18.42 6.07
CA ARG A 176 -2.02 -18.35 4.86
C ARG A 176 -1.98 -19.69 4.16
N GLU A 177 -1.67 -20.78 4.85
CA GLU A 177 -1.62 -22.09 4.21
C GLU A 177 -2.94 -22.48 3.54
N ASP A 178 -4.06 -22.22 4.21
CA ASP A 178 -5.39 -22.57 3.71
C ASP A 178 -5.84 -21.73 2.52
N THR A 179 -5.38 -20.46 2.44
CA THR A 179 -5.91 -19.49 1.45
C THR A 179 -4.92 -19.05 0.38
N GLU A 180 -3.62 -19.31 0.54
CA GLU A 180 -2.56 -18.76 -0.34
C GLU A 180 -2.81 -19.11 -1.80
N GLU A 181 -3.15 -20.36 -2.09
CA GLU A 181 -3.33 -20.83 -3.46
C GLU A 181 -4.49 -20.10 -4.15
N GLN A 182 -5.60 -19.87 -3.43
CA GLN A 182 -6.77 -19.16 -3.96
C GLN A 182 -6.47 -17.67 -4.14
N VAL A 183 -5.86 -17.04 -3.13
CA VAL A 183 -5.43 -15.64 -3.19
C VAL A 183 -4.51 -15.40 -4.39
N LEU A 184 -3.53 -16.27 -4.61
CA LEU A 184 -2.62 -16.16 -5.75
C LEU A 184 -3.31 -16.46 -7.08
N SER A 185 -4.23 -17.44 -7.10
CA SER A 185 -5.00 -17.78 -8.30
C SER A 185 -5.83 -16.59 -8.79
N GLU A 186 -6.39 -15.78 -7.88
CA GLU A 186 -7.10 -14.54 -8.21
C GLU A 186 -6.15 -13.38 -8.54
N ALA A 187 -5.02 -13.27 -7.83
CA ALA A 187 -4.07 -12.18 -8.01
C ALA A 187 -3.28 -12.27 -9.34
N LEU A 188 -2.95 -13.48 -9.79
CA LEU A 188 -2.10 -13.72 -10.96
C LEU A 188 -2.70 -13.16 -12.26
N PRO A 189 -3.97 -13.44 -12.63
CA PRO A 189 -4.60 -12.85 -13.80
C PRO A 189 -4.54 -11.31 -13.81
N MET A 190 -4.76 -10.66 -12.67
CA MET A 190 -4.67 -9.21 -12.55
C MET A 190 -3.24 -8.72 -12.77
N GLY A 191 -2.25 -9.38 -12.14
CA GLY A 191 -0.84 -9.06 -12.33
C GLY A 191 -0.39 -9.25 -13.79
N PHE A 192 -0.88 -10.30 -14.45
CA PHE A 192 -0.64 -10.55 -15.86
C PHE A 192 -1.25 -9.47 -16.75
N GLN A 193 -2.49 -9.06 -16.49
CA GLN A 193 -3.17 -8.01 -17.24
C GLN A 193 -2.44 -6.66 -17.10
N GLU A 194 -2.01 -6.33 -15.87
CA GLU A 194 -1.23 -5.12 -15.62
C GLU A 194 0.13 -5.16 -16.33
N HIS A 195 0.78 -6.32 -16.35
CA HIS A 195 2.01 -6.52 -17.10
C HIS A 195 1.80 -6.38 -18.61
N ASP A 196 0.69 -6.89 -19.17
CA ASP A 196 0.37 -6.71 -20.59
C ASP A 196 0.20 -5.26 -20.95
N ARG A 197 -0.56 -4.52 -20.14
CA ARG A 197 -0.72 -3.07 -20.31
C ARG A 197 0.65 -2.38 -20.33
N TYR A 198 1.53 -2.71 -19.39
CA TYR A 198 2.89 -2.17 -19.36
C TYR A 198 3.64 -2.44 -20.67
N LEU A 199 3.52 -3.64 -21.24
CA LEU A 199 4.19 -4.02 -22.48
C LEU A 199 3.63 -3.35 -23.74
N THR A 200 2.40 -2.86 -23.71
CA THR A 200 1.87 -2.08 -24.84
C THR A 200 2.56 -0.73 -25.01
N CYS A 201 3.33 -0.27 -24.01
CA CYS A 201 3.90 1.08 -23.94
C CYS A 201 2.84 2.20 -24.07
N LYS A 202 1.56 1.91 -23.83
CA LYS A 202 0.46 2.89 -23.93
C LYS A 202 0.66 4.08 -22.97
N ASP A 203 1.19 3.82 -21.79
CA ASP A 203 1.44 4.81 -20.74
C ASP A 203 2.91 5.24 -20.75
N THR A 204 3.44 5.60 -21.93
CA THR A 204 4.83 6.06 -22.06
C THR A 204 4.94 7.46 -22.66
N THR A 205 6.04 8.14 -22.32
CA THR A 205 6.34 9.49 -22.81
C THR A 205 7.86 9.65 -22.97
N THR A 206 8.27 10.66 -23.75
CA THR A 206 9.70 10.96 -23.96
C THR A 206 10.19 11.98 -22.94
N PHE A 207 11.12 11.59 -22.08
CA PHE A 207 11.75 12.50 -21.11
C PHE A 207 13.25 12.65 -21.38
N CYS A 208 13.81 13.82 -21.06
CA CYS A 208 15.25 13.95 -20.87
C CYS A 208 15.68 13.24 -19.58
N VAL A 209 16.97 12.91 -19.47
CA VAL A 209 17.52 12.20 -18.29
C VAL A 209 17.17 12.88 -16.97
N LYS A 210 17.21 14.23 -16.94
CA LYS A 210 16.91 15.00 -15.73
C LYS A 210 15.45 14.86 -15.31
N CYS A 211 14.51 14.99 -16.24
CA CYS A 211 13.08 14.86 -15.98
C CYS A 211 12.73 13.43 -15.52
N ALA A 212 13.28 12.42 -16.19
CA ALA A 212 13.11 11.03 -15.78
C ALA A 212 13.67 10.76 -14.38
N PHE A 213 14.87 11.25 -14.07
CA PHE A 213 15.45 11.13 -12.72
C PHE A 213 14.56 11.77 -11.65
N MET A 214 14.04 12.97 -11.91
CA MET A 214 13.16 13.67 -10.96
C MET A 214 11.84 12.93 -10.75
N TRP A 215 11.29 12.35 -11.82
CA TRP A 215 10.11 11.51 -11.75
C TRP A 215 10.36 10.26 -10.89
N ASP A 216 11.35 9.44 -11.26
CA ASP A 216 11.58 8.13 -10.65
C ASP A 216 12.20 8.18 -9.25
N LYS A 217 13.16 9.10 -9.02
CA LYS A 217 13.94 9.13 -7.77
C LYS A 217 13.46 10.17 -6.78
N ARG A 218 12.77 11.20 -7.24
CA ARG A 218 12.25 12.27 -6.37
C ARG A 218 10.73 12.29 -6.30
N GLY A 219 10.03 11.52 -7.14
CA GLY A 219 8.57 11.54 -7.20
C GLY A 219 8.06 12.92 -7.59
N LYS A 220 8.77 13.64 -8.47
CA LYS A 220 8.44 15.01 -8.86
C LYS A 220 8.24 15.15 -10.38
N LYS A 221 7.20 15.88 -10.78
CA LYS A 221 6.91 16.34 -12.14
C LYS A 221 7.03 17.85 -12.26
N LEU A 222 7.19 18.41 -13.46
CA LEU A 222 7.13 19.87 -13.66
C LEU A 222 5.68 20.33 -13.76
N CYS A 223 5.37 21.45 -13.12
CA CYS A 223 4.14 22.20 -13.37
C CYS A 223 4.11 22.67 -14.83
N THR A 224 2.99 22.48 -15.51
CA THR A 224 2.82 22.87 -16.92
C THR A 224 2.99 24.37 -17.15
N LYS A 225 2.61 25.21 -16.17
CA LYS A 225 2.63 26.67 -16.24
C LYS A 225 3.99 27.27 -15.85
N CYS A 226 4.41 27.14 -14.58
CA CYS A 226 5.62 27.80 -14.08
C CYS A 226 6.88 26.94 -14.13
N LYS A 227 6.78 25.67 -14.55
CA LYS A 227 7.89 24.71 -14.60
C LYS A 227 8.60 24.48 -13.25
N SER A 228 7.94 24.75 -12.12
CA SER A 228 8.43 24.31 -10.81
C SER A 228 8.18 22.82 -10.61
N PHE A 229 9.02 22.13 -9.84
CA PHE A 229 8.77 20.73 -9.49
C PHE A 229 7.66 20.57 -8.44
N ILE A 230 6.69 19.71 -8.74
CA ILE A 230 5.57 19.31 -7.87
C ILE A 230 5.56 17.78 -7.69
N PRO A 231 4.99 17.23 -6.61
CA PRO A 231 4.85 15.78 -6.45
C PRO A 231 4.05 15.11 -7.59
N VAL A 232 4.47 13.92 -8.00
CA VAL A 232 3.83 13.14 -9.10
C VAL A 232 2.43 12.63 -8.71
N HIS A 233 2.18 12.41 -7.41
CA HIS A 233 0.89 11.92 -6.92
C HIS A 233 -0.21 12.99 -6.91
N ILE A 234 0.11 14.24 -7.23
CA ILE A 234 -0.88 15.29 -7.44
C ILE A 234 -1.52 15.05 -8.81
N SER A 235 -2.85 14.89 -8.84
CA SER A 235 -3.63 14.66 -10.06
C SER A 235 -3.47 15.78 -11.05
N GLU A 236 -3.33 17.00 -10.56
CA GLU A 236 -3.20 18.22 -11.34
C GLU A 236 -1.80 18.32 -11.96
N ASP A 237 -1.75 18.81 -13.19
CA ASP A 237 -0.47 19.10 -13.87
C ASP A 237 0.08 20.49 -13.51
N GLN A 238 -0.60 21.20 -12.61
CA GLN A 238 -0.22 22.52 -12.14
C GLN A 238 0.15 22.51 -10.65
N CYS A 239 1.01 23.45 -10.21
CA CYS A 239 1.26 23.65 -8.79
C CYS A 239 0.13 24.44 -8.13
N PHE A 240 -0.05 24.28 -6.81
CA PHE A 240 -1.07 25.01 -6.05
C PHE A 240 -1.03 26.51 -6.30
N THR A 241 0.15 27.14 -6.33
CA THR A 241 0.27 28.58 -6.63
C THR A 241 -0.25 28.94 -8.02
N CYS A 242 -0.05 28.07 -9.01
CA CYS A 242 -0.57 28.31 -10.37
C CYS A 242 -2.09 28.14 -10.44
N LEU A 243 -2.63 27.15 -9.73
CA LEU A 243 -4.06 26.90 -9.61
C LEU A 243 -4.75 28.04 -8.86
N ASP A 244 -4.23 28.44 -7.70
CA ASP A 244 -4.76 29.55 -6.91
C ASP A 244 -4.83 30.85 -7.71
N ASN A 245 -3.78 31.13 -8.50
CA ASN A 245 -3.76 32.31 -9.37
C ASN A 245 -4.74 32.22 -10.55
N GLU A 246 -5.20 31.03 -10.94
CA GLU A 246 -6.20 30.85 -12.01
C GLU A 246 -7.62 30.95 -11.49
N PHE A 247 -7.88 30.45 -10.28
CA PHE A 247 -9.23 30.34 -9.73
C PHE A 247 -9.56 31.37 -8.65
N GLY A 248 -8.63 32.21 -8.21
CA GLY A 248 -8.86 33.16 -7.11
C GLY A 248 -8.69 32.56 -5.71
N GLY A 249 -8.41 31.25 -5.64
CA GLY A 249 -8.08 30.49 -4.44
C GLY A 249 -8.62 29.05 -4.51
N ILE A 250 -8.09 28.15 -3.68
CA ILE A 250 -8.55 26.75 -3.53
C ILE A 250 -10.06 26.63 -3.29
N SER A 251 -10.69 27.58 -2.61
CA SER A 251 -12.15 27.57 -2.36
C SER A 251 -12.93 27.59 -3.67
N ASP A 252 -12.58 28.52 -4.56
CA ASP A 252 -13.27 28.75 -5.83
C ASP A 252 -12.99 27.60 -6.82
N TYR A 253 -11.79 27.00 -6.76
CA TYR A 253 -11.46 25.79 -7.53
C TYR A 253 -12.30 24.58 -7.10
N LEU A 254 -12.41 24.33 -5.79
CA LEU A 254 -13.21 23.22 -5.27
C LEU A 254 -14.71 23.41 -5.59
N GLU A 255 -15.21 24.64 -5.48
CA GLU A 255 -16.59 24.98 -5.85
C GLU A 255 -16.86 24.72 -7.35
N SER A 256 -15.92 25.06 -8.24
CA SER A 256 -16.03 24.77 -9.68
C SER A 256 -16.02 23.25 -10.02
N LEU A 257 -15.30 22.43 -9.23
CA LEU A 257 -15.30 20.98 -9.40
C LEU A 257 -16.66 20.38 -8.99
N TYR A 258 -17.26 20.87 -7.91
CA TYR A 258 -18.60 20.44 -7.50
C TYR A 258 -19.68 20.83 -8.51
N GLU A 259 -19.60 22.02 -9.09
CA GLU A 259 -20.54 22.47 -10.13
C GLU A 259 -20.44 21.62 -11.40
N THR A 260 -19.23 21.23 -11.80
CA THR A 260 -19.01 20.40 -12.99
C THR A 260 -19.42 18.93 -12.79
N GLU A 261 -19.27 18.38 -11.59
CA GLU A 261 -19.78 17.04 -11.24
C GLU A 261 -21.31 17.00 -11.15
N ALA A 262 -21.94 18.05 -10.59
CA ALA A 262 -23.39 18.20 -10.58
C ALA A 262 -23.96 18.33 -12.01
N ALA A 263 -23.31 19.12 -12.88
CA ALA A 263 -23.72 19.25 -14.27
C ALA A 263 -23.60 17.93 -15.06
N ARG A 264 -22.57 17.12 -14.80
CA ARG A 264 -22.40 15.79 -15.42
C ARG A 264 -23.42 14.75 -14.91
N SER A 265 -23.96 14.94 -13.72
CA SER A 265 -24.95 14.05 -13.12
C SER A 265 -26.36 14.33 -13.66
N ASN A 266 -26.67 15.59 -13.98
CA ASN A 266 -27.95 16.01 -14.57
C ASN A 266 -28.08 15.73 -16.08
N ILE A 267 -27.01 15.27 -16.76
CA ILE A 267 -27.04 14.88 -18.18
C ILE A 267 -27.36 13.36 -18.32
N LYS A 268 -27.49 12.64 -17.21
CA LYS A 268 -27.79 11.18 -17.19
C LYS A 268 -29.25 10.83 -16.84
N GLU A 269 -30.15 11.82 -16.78
CA GLU A 269 -31.61 11.60 -16.80
C GLU A 269 -32.17 11.84 -18.22
#